data_AF-R4M6T2-F1
#
_entry.id   AF-R4M6T2-F1
#
_cell.length_a   1.000
_cell.length_b   1.000
_cell.length_c   1.000
_cell.angle_alpha   90.00
_cell.angle_beta   90.00
_cell.angle_gamma   90.00
#
_symmetry.space_group_name_H-M   'P 1'
#
loop_
_entity.id
_entity.type
_entity.pdbx_description
1 polymer ?
#
loop_
_entity_poly.entity_id
_entity_poly.type
_entity_poly.pdbx_seq_one_letter_code
_entity_poly.pdbx_strand_id
1 'polypeptide(L)'
;MNSVHPGKVGATNFSTLPPEINSALIFGGAGSEPMSAAAVAWDQLAMELASAAASFNSVTSGLVGESWLGPSSAAMAAAVAPYLGWLAAAAAQAQRSATQAAALVAEFEAVRAAMVQPALVAANRSDLVSLVFSNFFGQNAPAIAAIEAAYEQMWAIDVSVMSAYHAGASAVASALTPFTAPPQNLTDLPAQLAAAPAAVVTAAITSSKGVLANLSLGLANSGFGQMGAANLGILNLGSLNPGGNNFGLGNVGSNNVGLGNTGNGNIGFGNTGNGNIGFGLTGDNQQGFGGWNSGTGNIGLFNSGTGNIGIGNTGTGNFGIGNSGTSYNTGIGNTGQANTGFFNAVNRPGIGNTGNYNTGSFNLGSFNTGDFNTGSSNTGFFNPGNLNTGVGNTGNVNTGGFNSGNYSNGFFWRGDYQG
;
A
#
# COMPACT_ATOMS: atom_id res chain seq x y z
N MET A 1 -15.59 35.31 42.62
CA MET A 1 -14.54 34.67 43.45
C MET A 1 -13.21 34.85 42.73
N ASN A 2 -12.16 35.16 43.49
CA ASN A 2 -10.98 35.97 43.12
C ASN A 2 -10.28 35.67 41.78
N SER A 3 -10.00 36.78 41.08
CA SER A 3 -8.99 36.96 40.04
C SER A 3 -7.59 36.73 40.63
N VAL A 4 -6.81 35.83 40.02
CA VAL A 4 -5.37 35.69 40.28
C VAL A 4 -4.61 36.05 39.00
N HIS A 5 -3.75 37.03 39.18
CA HIS A 5 -2.81 37.63 38.25
C HIS A 5 -1.85 36.61 37.60
N PRO A 6 -1.49 36.74 36.30
CA PRO A 6 -0.56 35.86 35.61
C PRO A 6 0.87 36.17 36.06
N GLY A 7 1.26 35.62 37.20
CA GLY A 7 2.65 35.53 37.61
C GLY A 7 3.40 34.56 36.71
N LYS A 8 4.50 35.04 36.11
CA LYS A 8 5.48 34.30 35.32
C LYS A 8 5.69 32.88 35.86
N VAL A 9 5.28 31.87 35.09
CA VAL A 9 5.73 30.49 35.30
C VAL A 9 7.22 30.47 34.98
N GLY A 10 8.07 30.67 35.98
CA GLY A 10 9.48 30.37 35.86
C GLY A 10 9.60 28.89 35.51
N ALA A 11 10.38 28.57 34.47
CA ALA A 11 10.66 27.19 34.10
C ALA A 11 11.05 26.39 35.35
N THR A 12 10.31 25.32 35.64
CA THR A 12 10.64 24.39 36.73
C THR A 12 12.03 23.84 36.49
N ASN A 13 12.98 24.18 37.37
CA ASN A 13 14.37 23.74 37.26
C ASN A 13 14.62 22.59 38.24
N PHE A 14 14.57 21.34 37.75
CA PHE A 14 14.76 20.15 38.58
C PHE A 14 16.18 20.04 39.16
N SER A 15 17.16 20.71 38.56
CA SER A 15 18.56 20.70 39.04
C SER A 15 18.76 21.39 40.38
N THR A 16 17.80 22.21 40.83
CA THR A 16 17.87 22.86 42.16
C THR A 16 17.24 22.04 43.27
N LEU A 17 16.63 20.90 42.95
CA LEU A 17 16.00 20.00 43.91
C LEU A 17 16.91 18.79 44.17
N PRO A 18 17.18 18.44 45.44
CA PRO A 18 18.00 17.27 45.77
C PRO A 18 17.23 15.97 45.46
N PRO A 19 17.93 14.83 45.33
CA PRO A 19 17.32 13.54 44.98
C PRO A 19 16.21 13.11 45.94
N GLU A 20 16.28 13.44 47.24
CA GLU A 20 15.21 13.15 48.20
C GLU A 20 13.87 13.77 47.77
N ILE A 21 13.90 14.96 47.17
CA ILE A 21 12.69 15.69 46.77
C ILE A 21 12.21 15.23 45.40
N ASN A 22 13.10 15.16 44.40
CA ASN A 22 12.72 14.71 43.06
C ASN A 22 12.14 13.28 43.09
N SER A 23 12.81 12.37 43.80
CA SER A 23 12.33 11.01 44.01
C SER A 23 11.00 10.98 44.80
N ALA A 24 10.88 11.70 45.92
CA ALA A 24 9.64 11.68 46.71
C ALA A 24 8.42 12.20 45.94
N LEU A 25 8.60 13.21 45.07
CA LEU A 25 7.52 13.79 44.28
C LEU A 25 6.98 12.83 43.21
N ILE A 26 7.82 12.02 42.55
CA ILE A 26 7.35 11.07 41.53
C ILE A 26 6.71 9.81 42.14
N PHE A 27 7.23 9.34 43.29
CA PHE A 27 6.69 8.15 43.97
C PHE A 27 5.49 8.45 44.85
N GLY A 28 5.26 9.73 45.18
CA GLY A 28 4.04 10.19 45.87
C GLY A 28 2.87 10.40 44.91
N GLY A 29 1.64 10.34 45.44
CA GLY A 29 0.42 10.65 44.69
C GLY A 29 -0.39 9.42 44.27
N ALA A 30 -1.37 9.66 43.38
CA ALA A 30 -2.37 8.65 42.99
C ALA A 30 -1.90 7.67 41.89
N GLY A 31 -0.67 7.81 41.40
CA GLY A 31 -0.14 7.00 40.29
C GLY A 31 -0.81 7.31 38.95
N SER A 32 -0.69 6.38 38.00
CA SER A 32 -1.19 6.52 36.62
C SER A 32 -2.67 6.20 36.45
N GLU A 33 -3.30 5.49 37.39
CA GLU A 33 -4.68 4.99 37.26
C GLU A 33 -5.71 6.06 36.88
N PRO A 34 -5.71 7.28 37.48
CA PRO A 34 -6.68 8.31 37.10
C PRO A 34 -6.55 8.75 35.64
N MET A 35 -5.32 8.82 35.13
CA MET A 35 -5.06 9.21 33.73
C MET A 35 -5.38 8.07 32.77
N SER A 36 -5.15 6.81 33.16
CA SER A 36 -5.61 5.64 32.41
C SER A 36 -7.13 5.60 32.29
N ALA A 37 -7.86 5.88 33.38
CA ALA A 37 -9.32 5.98 33.35
C ALA A 37 -9.79 7.11 32.43
N ALA A 38 -9.12 8.27 32.44
CA ALA A 38 -9.40 9.37 31.53
C ALA A 38 -9.16 8.98 30.06
N ALA A 39 -8.08 8.25 29.77
CA ALA A 39 -7.80 7.77 28.41
C ALA A 39 -8.95 6.87 27.89
N VAL A 40 -9.42 5.94 28.71
CA VAL A 40 -10.57 5.08 28.38
C VAL A 40 -11.85 5.91 28.18
N ALA A 41 -12.12 6.88 29.05
CA ALA A 41 -13.31 7.73 28.93
C ALA A 41 -13.31 8.55 27.62
N TRP A 42 -12.15 9.11 27.22
CA TRP A 42 -12.01 9.82 25.95
C TRP A 42 -12.19 8.91 24.74
N ASP A 43 -11.73 7.66 24.81
CA ASP A 43 -11.92 6.66 23.77
C ASP A 43 -13.40 6.27 23.62
N GLN A 44 -14.11 6.08 24.74
CA GLN A 44 -15.56 5.85 24.72
C GLN A 44 -16.32 7.03 24.11
N LEU A 45 -15.98 8.26 24.50
CA LEU A 45 -16.59 9.47 23.93
C LEU A 45 -16.33 9.59 22.42
N ALA A 46 -15.13 9.23 21.96
CA ALA A 46 -14.80 9.23 20.53
C ALA A 46 -15.70 8.24 19.75
N MET A 47 -15.92 7.04 20.29
CA MET A 47 -16.81 6.05 19.70
C MET A 47 -18.27 6.51 19.69
N GLU A 48 -18.76 7.11 20.79
CA GLU A 48 -20.12 7.65 20.84
C GLU A 48 -20.32 8.76 19.80
N LEU A 49 -19.38 9.69 19.68
CA LEU A 49 -19.43 10.77 18.67
C LEU A 49 -19.37 10.23 17.24
N ALA A 50 -18.54 9.22 16.98
CA ALA A 50 -18.47 8.57 15.67
C ALA A 50 -19.77 7.83 15.33
N SER A 51 -20.37 7.13 16.30
CA SER A 51 -21.66 6.45 16.13
C SER A 51 -22.79 7.45 15.87
N ALA A 52 -22.78 8.59 16.57
CA ALA A 52 -23.71 9.68 16.34
C ALA A 52 -23.55 10.22 14.90
N ALA A 53 -22.33 10.53 14.46
CA ALA A 53 -22.08 10.98 13.09
C ALA A 53 -22.58 9.98 12.02
N ALA A 54 -22.34 8.68 12.23
CA ALA A 54 -22.82 7.63 11.33
C ALA A 54 -24.37 7.56 11.28
N SER A 55 -25.02 7.65 12.44
CA SER A 55 -26.49 7.67 12.53
C SER A 55 -27.11 8.89 11.82
N PHE A 56 -26.54 10.08 12.04
CA PHE A 56 -26.97 11.31 11.37
C PHE A 56 -26.77 11.24 9.85
N ASN A 57 -25.65 10.65 9.40
CA ASN A 57 -25.40 10.47 7.97
C ASN A 57 -26.37 9.48 7.33
N SER A 58 -26.76 8.41 8.04
CA SER A 58 -27.76 7.45 7.58
C SER A 58 -29.12 8.13 7.36
N VAL A 59 -29.60 8.90 8.33
CA VAL A 59 -30.86 9.66 8.23
C VAL A 59 -30.80 10.65 7.06
N THR A 60 -29.69 11.38 6.93
CA THR A 60 -29.52 12.38 5.85
C THR A 60 -29.45 11.72 4.47
N SER A 61 -28.86 10.53 4.36
CA SER A 61 -28.80 9.77 3.11
C SER A 61 -30.17 9.22 2.72
N GLY A 62 -30.96 8.73 3.67
CA GLY A 62 -32.35 8.31 3.43
C GLY A 62 -33.24 9.45 2.94
N LEU A 63 -33.03 10.67 3.47
CA LEU A 63 -33.76 11.87 3.05
C LEU A 63 -33.56 12.22 1.57
N VAL A 64 -32.36 11.99 1.03
CA VAL A 64 -32.00 12.30 -0.37
C VAL A 64 -32.18 11.11 -1.31
N GLY A 65 -32.12 9.88 -0.79
CA GLY A 65 -32.10 8.66 -1.59
C GLY A 65 -33.45 7.94 -1.73
N GLU A 66 -34.47 8.28 -0.93
CA GLU A 66 -35.73 7.53 -0.87
C GLU A 66 -36.95 8.36 -1.29
N SER A 67 -38.01 8.41 -0.48
CA SER A 67 -39.32 8.95 -0.90
C SER A 67 -39.35 10.47 -1.12
N TRP A 68 -38.37 11.21 -0.60
CA TRP A 68 -38.36 12.69 -0.63
C TRP A 68 -37.31 13.19 -1.63
N LEU A 69 -37.56 12.95 -2.92
CA LEU A 69 -36.68 13.40 -4.00
C LEU A 69 -37.06 14.79 -4.49
N GLY A 70 -36.16 15.76 -4.35
CA GLY A 70 -36.35 17.10 -4.90
C GLY A 70 -35.35 18.15 -4.43
N PRO A 71 -35.45 19.39 -4.94
CA PRO A 71 -34.54 20.48 -4.57
C PRO A 71 -34.51 20.79 -3.06
N SER A 72 -35.63 20.59 -2.37
CA SER A 72 -35.73 20.84 -0.93
C SER A 72 -35.01 19.81 -0.06
N SER A 73 -35.00 18.52 -0.45
CA SER A 73 -34.26 17.49 0.28
C SER A 73 -32.75 17.60 0.04
N ALA A 74 -32.34 17.94 -1.18
CA ALA A 74 -30.96 18.27 -1.50
C ALA A 74 -30.44 19.50 -0.72
N ALA A 75 -31.28 20.54 -0.59
CA ALA A 75 -30.96 21.73 0.20
C ALA A 75 -30.79 21.42 1.70
N MET A 76 -31.64 20.55 2.25
CA MET A 76 -31.53 20.11 3.65
C MET A 76 -30.23 19.33 3.87
N ALA A 77 -29.90 18.38 2.99
CA ALA A 77 -28.66 17.61 3.11
C ALA A 77 -27.40 18.50 3.02
N ALA A 78 -27.42 19.50 2.14
CA ALA A 78 -26.33 20.48 2.05
C ALA A 78 -26.17 21.30 3.34
N ALA A 79 -27.28 21.67 3.99
CA ALA A 79 -27.26 22.43 5.24
C ALA A 79 -26.73 21.63 6.45
N VAL A 80 -26.88 20.31 6.45
CA VAL A 80 -26.43 19.43 7.55
C VAL A 80 -24.95 19.03 7.42
N ALA A 81 -24.38 19.09 6.21
CA ALA A 81 -23.00 18.69 5.94
C ALA A 81 -21.94 19.34 6.87
N PRO A 82 -21.99 20.66 7.20
CA PRO A 82 -21.02 21.27 8.12
C PRO A 82 -21.08 20.69 9.54
N TYR A 83 -22.28 20.34 10.03
CA TYR A 83 -22.45 19.75 11.35
C TYR A 83 -21.95 18.29 11.39
N LEU A 84 -22.21 17.51 10.35
CA LEU A 84 -21.63 16.17 10.19
C LEU A 84 -20.10 16.22 10.15
N GLY A 85 -19.52 17.17 9.43
CA GLY A 85 -18.08 17.40 9.42
C GLY A 85 -17.52 17.77 10.80
N TRP A 86 -18.23 18.61 11.56
CA TRP A 86 -17.86 18.95 12.93
C TRP A 86 -17.93 17.75 13.88
N LEU A 87 -19.00 16.93 13.82
CA LEU A 87 -19.12 15.72 14.64
C LEU A 87 -17.98 14.73 14.39
N ALA A 88 -17.64 14.49 13.11
CA ALA A 88 -16.52 13.63 12.76
C ALA A 88 -15.17 14.19 13.24
N ALA A 89 -14.97 15.51 13.14
CA ALA A 89 -13.76 16.17 13.65
C ALA A 89 -13.67 16.10 15.19
N ALA A 90 -14.79 16.27 15.90
CA ALA A 90 -14.87 16.15 17.35
C ALA A 90 -14.58 14.71 17.82
N ALA A 91 -15.10 13.70 17.12
CA ALA A 91 -14.78 12.30 17.39
C ALA A 91 -13.27 12.02 17.24
N ALA A 92 -12.67 12.48 16.15
CA ALA A 92 -11.22 12.33 15.93
C ALA A 92 -10.39 13.06 17.00
N GLN A 93 -10.86 14.21 17.47
CA GLN A 93 -10.18 14.97 18.52
C GLN A 93 -10.30 14.34 19.91
N ALA A 94 -11.44 13.73 20.23
CA ALA A 94 -11.61 12.90 21.41
C ALA A 94 -10.66 11.68 21.38
N GLN A 95 -10.54 11.02 20.22
CA GLN A 95 -9.58 9.92 20.06
C GLN A 95 -8.14 10.36 20.29
N ARG A 96 -7.74 11.51 19.74
CA ARG A 96 -6.39 12.07 20.00
C ARG A 96 -6.19 12.34 21.49
N SER A 97 -7.21 12.84 22.17
CA SER A 97 -7.15 13.08 23.62
C SER A 97 -6.94 11.79 24.41
N ALA A 98 -7.60 10.69 24.01
CA ALA A 98 -7.37 9.36 24.58
C ALA A 98 -5.93 8.88 24.39
N THR A 99 -5.41 8.97 23.16
CA THR A 99 -4.03 8.55 22.84
C THR A 99 -3.00 9.40 23.59
N GLN A 100 -3.20 10.71 23.70
CA GLN A 100 -2.30 11.60 24.44
C GLN A 100 -2.33 11.31 25.95
N ALA A 101 -3.50 11.03 26.52
CA ALA A 101 -3.62 10.61 27.92
C ALA A 101 -2.88 9.28 28.18
N ALA A 102 -3.01 8.29 27.28
CA ALA A 102 -2.27 7.04 27.37
C ALA A 102 -0.75 7.22 27.20
N ALA A 103 -0.31 8.12 26.32
CA ALA A 103 1.09 8.47 26.17
C ALA A 103 1.67 9.09 27.46
N LEU A 104 0.93 9.99 28.10
CA LEU A 104 1.34 10.57 29.38
C LEU A 104 1.48 9.52 30.50
N VAL A 105 0.58 8.53 30.53
CA VAL A 105 0.69 7.38 31.44
C VAL A 105 2.00 6.62 31.21
N ALA A 106 2.34 6.34 29.95
CA ALA A 106 3.57 5.63 29.62
C ALA A 106 4.83 6.44 30.00
N GLU A 107 4.84 7.75 29.75
CA GLU A 107 5.91 8.65 30.18
C GLU A 107 6.06 8.64 31.71
N PHE A 108 4.95 8.73 32.46
CA PHE A 108 4.98 8.69 33.92
C PHE A 108 5.55 7.37 34.47
N GLU A 109 5.12 6.23 33.95
CA GLU A 109 5.63 4.93 34.41
C GLU A 109 7.10 4.71 34.03
N ALA A 110 7.53 5.18 32.85
CA ALA A 110 8.94 5.14 32.45
C ALA A 110 9.82 5.98 33.39
N VAL A 111 9.36 7.17 33.76
CA VAL A 111 10.04 8.08 34.68
C VAL A 111 10.09 7.47 36.08
N ARG A 112 8.98 6.91 36.56
CA ARG A 112 8.92 6.22 37.86
C ARG A 112 9.86 4.99 37.91
N ALA A 113 10.03 4.27 36.80
CA ALA A 113 10.95 3.14 36.72
C ALA A 113 12.43 3.55 36.68
N ALA A 114 12.74 4.70 36.07
CA ALA A 114 14.10 5.22 35.95
C ALA A 114 14.56 6.06 37.14
N MET A 115 13.62 6.61 37.92
CA MET A 115 13.93 7.45 39.08
C MET A 115 14.66 6.65 40.17
N VAL A 116 15.58 7.31 40.87
CA VAL A 116 16.20 6.71 42.04
C VAL A 116 15.13 6.41 43.10
N GLN A 117 15.20 5.23 43.70
CA GLN A 117 14.25 4.89 44.76
C GLN A 117 14.56 5.67 46.04
N PRO A 118 13.57 6.25 46.74
CA PRO A 118 13.80 7.01 47.97
C PRO A 118 14.58 6.24 49.05
N ALA A 119 14.43 4.91 49.10
CA ALA A 119 15.16 4.04 50.03
C ALA A 119 16.67 3.99 49.74
N LEU A 120 17.09 4.10 48.48
CA LEU A 120 18.51 4.13 48.11
C LEU A 120 19.16 5.44 48.50
N VAL A 121 18.45 6.56 48.33
CA VAL A 121 18.90 7.87 48.79
C VAL A 121 19.06 7.86 50.31
N ALA A 122 18.05 7.37 51.04
CA ALA A 122 18.10 7.25 52.49
C ALA A 122 19.24 6.34 52.99
N ALA A 123 19.47 5.20 52.33
CA ALA A 123 20.57 4.29 52.67
C ALA A 123 21.94 4.96 52.47
N ASN A 124 22.16 5.63 51.35
CA ASN A 124 23.38 6.40 51.10
C ASN A 124 23.64 7.45 52.20
N ARG A 125 22.60 8.21 52.60
CA ARG A 125 22.73 9.20 53.67
C ARG A 125 23.03 8.56 55.03
N SER A 126 22.42 7.42 55.33
CA SER A 126 22.70 6.66 56.56
C SER A 126 24.13 6.12 56.60
N ASP A 127 24.62 5.59 55.47
CA ASP A 127 25.99 5.08 55.35
C ASP A 127 27.02 6.20 55.47
N LEU A 128 26.76 7.36 54.87
CA LEU A 128 27.60 8.56 55.05
C LEU A 128 27.73 8.91 56.54
N VAL A 129 26.60 8.99 57.26
CA VAL A 129 26.60 9.33 58.68
C VAL A 129 27.43 8.30 59.48
N SER A 130 27.29 7.01 59.20
CA SER A 130 28.09 5.94 59.84
C SER A 130 29.60 6.05 59.54
N LEU A 131 29.96 6.31 58.27
CA LEU A 131 31.35 6.50 57.85
C LEU A 131 31.99 7.73 58.51
N VAL A 132 31.25 8.83 58.62
CA VAL A 132 31.69 10.06 59.27
C VAL A 132 31.90 9.84 60.76
N PHE A 133 30.97 9.17 61.46
CA PHE A 133 31.12 8.88 62.89
C PHE A 133 32.30 7.96 63.20
N SER A 134 32.66 7.06 62.30
CA SER A 134 33.80 6.15 62.46
C SER A 134 35.14 6.73 61.97
N ASN A 135 35.15 7.93 61.39
CA ASN A 135 36.35 8.53 60.77
C ASN A 135 37.33 9.22 61.75
N PHE A 136 37.55 8.64 62.93
CA PHE A 136 38.36 9.27 63.98
C PHE A 136 39.81 9.56 63.56
N PHE A 137 40.40 8.69 62.72
CA PHE A 137 41.77 8.83 62.23
C PHE A 137 41.87 9.26 60.76
N GLY A 138 40.76 9.66 60.12
CA GLY A 138 40.76 10.06 58.70
C GLY A 138 40.85 8.90 57.69
N GLN A 139 40.89 7.65 58.13
CA GLN A 139 41.05 6.47 57.27
C GLN A 139 39.85 6.22 56.33
N ASN A 140 38.65 6.68 56.71
CA ASN A 140 37.44 6.54 55.91
C ASN A 140 37.27 7.66 54.87
N ALA A 141 38.20 8.62 54.76
CA ALA A 141 38.07 9.74 53.82
C ALA A 141 37.82 9.30 52.36
N PRO A 142 38.50 8.27 51.81
CA PRO A 142 38.18 7.79 50.45
C PRO A 142 36.77 7.19 50.33
N ALA A 143 36.28 6.51 51.37
CA ALA A 143 34.93 5.92 51.38
C ALA A 143 33.85 7.01 51.50
N ILE A 144 34.11 8.07 52.27
CA ILE A 144 33.23 9.25 52.35
C ILE A 144 33.16 9.95 50.99
N ALA A 145 34.29 10.16 50.32
CA ALA A 145 34.28 10.73 48.97
C ALA A 145 33.50 9.86 47.97
N ALA A 146 33.60 8.53 48.07
CA ALA A 146 32.86 7.61 47.22
C ALA A 146 31.34 7.65 47.47
N ILE A 147 30.89 7.71 48.73
CA ILE A 147 29.45 7.76 49.04
C ILE A 147 28.84 9.12 48.68
N GLU A 148 29.59 10.22 48.81
CA GLU A 148 29.17 11.54 48.33
C GLU A 148 29.11 11.58 46.79
N ALA A 149 30.07 10.98 46.08
CA ALA A 149 30.02 10.87 44.63
C ALA A 149 28.81 10.04 44.15
N ALA A 150 28.46 8.96 44.86
CA ALA A 150 27.26 8.17 44.56
C ALA A 150 25.96 8.99 44.78
N TYR A 151 25.94 9.88 45.79
CA TYR A 151 24.83 10.81 46.00
C TYR A 151 24.68 11.80 44.84
N GLU A 152 25.78 12.40 44.37
CA GLU A 152 25.77 13.30 43.21
C GLU A 152 25.33 12.57 41.93
N GLN A 153 25.65 11.28 41.78
CA GLN A 153 25.13 10.47 40.67
C GLN A 153 23.61 10.27 40.78
N MET A 154 23.09 9.96 41.97
CA MET A 154 21.65 9.87 42.18
C MET A 154 20.95 11.19 41.87
N TRP A 155 21.54 12.33 42.28
CA TRP A 155 21.04 13.65 41.95
C TRP A 155 21.01 13.88 40.43
N ALA A 156 22.11 13.58 39.72
CA ALA A 156 22.18 13.74 38.27
C ALA A 156 21.15 12.86 37.54
N ILE A 157 20.93 11.61 38.00
CA ILE A 157 19.91 10.71 37.46
C ILE A 157 18.53 11.34 37.62
N ASP A 158 18.13 11.74 38.82
CA ASP A 158 16.82 12.32 39.10
C ASP A 158 16.55 13.57 38.25
N VAL A 159 17.54 14.45 38.12
CA VAL A 159 17.44 15.67 37.29
C VAL A 159 17.24 15.30 35.82
N SER A 160 18.00 14.33 35.30
CA SER A 160 17.87 13.89 33.91
C SER A 160 16.51 13.26 33.62
N VAL A 161 16.02 12.44 34.55
CA VAL A 161 14.73 11.72 34.44
C VAL A 161 13.56 12.71 34.52
N MET A 162 13.57 13.67 35.45
CA MET A 162 12.54 14.71 35.52
C MET A 162 12.57 15.67 34.33
N SER A 163 13.75 15.97 33.79
CA SER A 163 13.88 16.80 32.58
C SER A 163 13.30 16.10 31.36
N ALA A 164 13.56 14.79 31.22
CA ALA A 164 12.96 13.96 30.18
C ALA A 164 11.43 13.89 30.34
N TYR A 165 10.94 13.70 31.58
CA TYR A 165 9.50 13.72 31.86
C TYR A 165 8.84 15.03 31.43
N HIS A 166 9.43 16.17 31.82
CA HIS A 166 8.89 17.48 31.44
C HIS A 166 8.86 17.67 29.92
N ALA A 167 9.91 17.25 29.21
CA ALA A 167 9.94 17.31 27.75
C ALA A 167 8.84 16.43 27.12
N GLY A 168 8.70 15.17 27.57
CA GLY A 168 7.67 14.24 27.11
C GLY A 168 6.26 14.75 27.40
N ALA A 169 5.98 15.15 28.64
CA ALA A 169 4.69 15.69 29.05
C ALA A 169 4.34 17.00 28.30
N SER A 170 5.32 17.87 28.04
CA SER A 170 5.12 19.09 27.25
C SER A 170 4.79 18.78 25.80
N ALA A 171 5.44 17.76 25.20
CA ALA A 171 5.13 17.31 23.85
C ALA A 171 3.70 16.77 23.76
N VAL A 172 3.30 15.92 24.71
CA VAL A 172 1.92 15.41 24.82
C VAL A 172 0.90 16.55 24.94
N ALA A 173 1.16 17.52 25.83
CA ALA A 173 0.28 18.66 26.02
C ALA A 173 0.17 19.54 24.76
N SER A 174 1.29 19.77 24.06
CA SER A 174 1.32 20.57 22.83
C SER A 174 0.60 19.93 21.65
N ALA A 175 0.46 18.59 21.66
CA ALA A 175 -0.25 17.84 20.63
C ALA A 175 -1.79 17.91 20.79
N LEU A 176 -2.29 18.40 21.94
CA LEU A 176 -3.71 18.61 22.18
C LEU A 176 -4.16 19.95 21.58
N THR A 177 -4.97 19.88 20.52
CA THR A 177 -5.62 21.07 19.95
C THR A 177 -6.88 21.41 20.73
N PRO A 178 -7.30 22.69 20.82
CA PRO A 178 -8.59 23.08 21.37
C PRO A 178 -9.76 22.58 20.52
N PHE A 179 -10.87 22.18 21.14
CA PHE A 179 -12.09 21.81 20.41
C PHE A 179 -12.70 23.05 19.74
N THR A 180 -13.14 22.90 18.49
CA THR A 180 -13.86 23.95 17.78
C THR A 180 -15.32 23.95 18.18
N ALA A 181 -15.93 25.13 18.27
CA ALA A 181 -17.36 25.23 18.53
C ALA A 181 -18.15 24.63 17.35
N PRO A 182 -19.31 24.00 17.61
CA PRO A 182 -20.19 23.56 16.53
C PRO A 182 -20.63 24.75 15.70
N PRO A 183 -20.80 24.60 14.37
CA PRO A 183 -21.29 25.69 13.53
C PRO A 183 -22.66 26.15 14.07
N GLN A 184 -22.73 27.39 14.53
CA GLN A 184 -23.96 28.01 15.00
C GLN A 184 -24.60 28.80 13.86
N ASN A 185 -25.91 28.58 13.68
CA ASN A 185 -26.85 29.33 12.85
C ASN A 185 -27.09 28.80 11.42
N LEU A 186 -28.28 28.24 11.25
CA LEU A 186 -28.98 28.02 9.98
C LEU A 186 -29.42 29.33 9.30
N THR A 187 -29.00 30.51 9.78
CA THR A 187 -29.44 31.83 9.30
C THR A 187 -28.94 32.16 7.90
N ASP A 188 -27.85 31.54 7.44
CA ASP A 188 -27.25 31.81 6.13
C ASP A 188 -27.66 30.79 5.04
N LEU A 189 -28.59 29.87 5.33
CA LEU A 189 -29.09 28.88 4.37
C LEU A 189 -29.52 29.47 3.01
N PRO A 190 -30.24 30.62 2.97
CA PRO A 190 -30.69 31.19 1.70
C PRO A 190 -29.52 31.66 0.83
N ALA A 191 -28.45 32.19 1.43
CA ALA A 191 -27.27 32.66 0.71
C ALA A 191 -26.36 31.50 0.26
N GLN A 192 -26.26 30.46 1.08
CA GLN A 192 -25.47 29.25 0.78
C GLN A 192 -26.12 28.39 -0.33
N LEU A 193 -27.46 28.39 -0.43
CA LEU A 193 -28.19 27.69 -1.50
C LEU A 193 -28.00 28.34 -2.88
N ALA A 194 -27.72 29.66 -2.93
CA ALA A 194 -27.45 30.40 -4.16
C ALA A 194 -26.01 30.25 -4.69
N ALA A 195 -25.04 29.86 -3.85
CA ALA A 195 -23.61 29.74 -4.19
C ALA A 195 -23.15 28.30 -4.50
N ALA A 196 -24.08 27.35 -4.54
CA ALA A 196 -23.83 25.90 -4.57
C ALA A 196 -22.93 25.34 -5.70
N PRO A 197 -22.79 25.92 -6.92
CA PRO A 197 -22.00 25.24 -7.95
C PRO A 197 -20.48 25.38 -7.80
N ALA A 198 -19.96 26.40 -7.12
CA ALA A 198 -18.52 26.73 -7.16
C ALA A 198 -17.78 26.47 -5.83
N ALA A 199 -18.46 26.59 -4.68
CA ALA A 199 -17.83 26.43 -3.37
C ALA A 199 -17.80 24.96 -2.87
N VAL A 200 -18.71 24.11 -3.37
CA VAL A 200 -18.86 22.72 -2.91
C VAL A 200 -17.64 21.86 -3.31
N VAL A 201 -17.03 22.13 -4.46
CA VAL A 201 -15.84 21.39 -4.90
C VAL A 201 -14.61 21.81 -4.09
N THR A 202 -14.41 23.11 -3.86
CA THR A 202 -13.21 23.63 -3.17
C THR A 202 -13.23 23.36 -1.66
N ALA A 203 -14.40 23.46 -1.01
CA ALA A 203 -14.54 23.18 0.41
C ALA A 203 -14.47 21.68 0.72
N ALA A 204 -15.14 20.82 -0.06
CA ALA A 204 -15.08 19.37 0.13
C ALA A 204 -13.64 18.82 -0.05
N ILE A 205 -12.86 19.37 -0.99
CA ILE A 205 -11.46 19.00 -1.20
C ILE A 205 -10.56 19.47 -0.03
N THR A 206 -10.90 20.59 0.63
CA THR A 206 -10.08 21.17 1.70
C THR A 206 -10.40 20.58 3.07
N SER A 207 -11.68 20.31 3.37
CA SER A 207 -12.14 19.67 4.62
C SER A 207 -11.70 18.20 4.71
N SER A 208 -11.71 17.50 3.58
CA SER A 208 -11.19 16.13 3.49
C SER A 208 -9.67 16.07 3.65
N LYS A 209 -8.93 17.13 3.27
CA LYS A 209 -7.47 17.20 3.46
C LYS A 209 -7.04 17.35 4.92
N GLY A 210 -7.86 17.98 5.78
CA GLY A 210 -7.48 18.27 7.18
C GLY A 210 -7.92 17.22 8.21
N VAL A 211 -9.10 16.59 8.03
CA VAL A 211 -9.61 15.57 8.97
C VAL A 211 -8.98 14.21 8.71
N LEU A 212 -8.61 13.94 7.47
CA LEU A 212 -7.86 12.73 7.13
C LEU A 212 -6.44 12.84 7.69
N ALA A 213 -5.71 13.95 7.53
CA ALA A 213 -4.28 14.16 7.78
C ALA A 213 -3.55 13.58 9.04
N ASN A 214 -4.18 12.89 10.00
CA ASN A 214 -3.44 12.27 11.12
C ASN A 214 -4.01 10.93 11.66
N LEU A 215 -4.64 10.09 10.82
CA LEU A 215 -4.92 8.70 11.21
C LEU A 215 -3.69 7.81 10.97
N SER A 216 -2.53 8.19 11.51
CA SER A 216 -1.27 7.48 11.34
C SER A 216 -0.86 6.79 12.66
N LEU A 217 -0.95 5.46 12.72
CA LEU A 217 -0.57 4.62 13.87
C LEU A 217 0.88 4.13 13.71
N GLY A 218 1.74 4.40 14.69
CA GLY A 218 3.14 3.94 14.73
C GLY A 218 4.20 5.03 14.45
N LEU A 219 5.49 4.69 14.58
CA LEU A 219 6.58 5.66 14.72
C LEU A 219 7.16 6.14 13.37
N ALA A 220 7.56 7.41 13.30
CA ALA A 220 8.29 8.01 12.17
C ALA A 220 7.53 7.98 10.82
N ASN A 221 6.20 7.96 10.84
CA ASN A 221 5.39 8.11 9.65
C ASN A 221 5.30 9.59 9.22
N SER A 222 5.38 9.87 7.92
CA SER A 222 5.18 11.19 7.33
C SER A 222 4.07 11.12 6.28
N GLY A 223 2.95 11.81 6.55
CA GLY A 223 1.75 11.79 5.72
C GLY A 223 0.54 11.15 6.41
N PHE A 224 -0.49 10.78 5.65
CA PHE A 224 -1.85 10.52 6.15
C PHE A 224 -2.20 9.03 6.20
N GLY A 225 -2.83 8.51 7.26
CA GLY A 225 -3.58 7.25 7.16
C GLY A 225 -2.72 6.00 7.31
N GLN A 226 -1.54 6.14 7.92
CA GLN A 226 -0.54 5.09 7.98
C GLN A 226 -0.80 4.13 9.15
N MET A 227 -0.37 2.88 9.07
CA MET A 227 -0.35 1.95 10.21
C MET A 227 0.94 1.13 10.16
N GLY A 228 1.82 1.29 11.14
CA GLY A 228 3.18 0.72 11.18
C GLY A 228 4.24 1.81 11.27
N ALA A 229 5.48 1.59 10.80
CA ALA A 229 6.60 2.51 11.07
C ALA A 229 7.33 3.01 9.82
N ALA A 230 7.87 4.23 9.88
CA ALA A 230 8.74 4.82 8.87
C ALA A 230 8.14 4.85 7.44
N ASN A 231 6.82 5.03 7.32
CA ASN A 231 6.16 5.18 6.02
C ASN A 231 6.16 6.66 5.57
N LEU A 232 6.24 6.91 4.27
CA LEU A 232 6.04 8.24 3.66
C LEU A 232 4.83 8.20 2.73
N GLY A 233 3.93 9.18 2.79
CA GLY A 233 2.80 9.34 1.87
C GLY A 233 1.44 9.02 2.50
N ILE A 234 0.56 8.25 1.83
CA ILE A 234 -0.85 8.12 2.26
C ILE A 234 -1.33 6.67 2.38
N LEU A 235 -2.14 6.33 3.37
CA LEU A 235 -2.86 5.06 3.52
C LEU A 235 -1.99 3.78 3.45
N ASN A 236 -0.76 3.80 3.96
CA ASN A 236 0.13 2.63 3.99
C ASN A 236 -0.07 1.80 5.27
N LEU A 237 -0.18 0.47 5.13
CA LEU A 237 -0.26 -0.51 6.22
C LEU A 237 0.97 -1.43 6.22
N GLY A 238 1.86 -1.25 7.18
CA GLY A 238 3.14 -1.93 7.35
C GLY A 238 4.27 -0.92 7.57
N SER A 239 5.51 -1.21 7.15
CA SER A 239 6.65 -0.32 7.45
C SER A 239 7.54 -0.04 6.26
N LEU A 240 8.26 1.09 6.29
CA LEU A 240 9.21 1.50 5.26
C LEU A 240 8.58 1.62 3.86
N ASN A 241 7.33 2.10 3.76
CA ASN A 241 6.66 2.28 2.47
C ASN A 241 6.59 3.77 2.07
N PRO A 242 7.44 4.26 1.15
CA PRO A 242 7.25 5.55 0.47
C PRO A 242 6.21 5.49 -0.65
N GLY A 243 5.23 6.40 -0.64
CA GLY A 243 4.11 6.48 -1.59
C GLY A 243 2.76 6.20 -0.91
N GLY A 244 1.79 5.55 -1.56
CA GLY A 244 0.48 5.40 -0.92
C GLY A 244 -0.33 4.13 -1.18
N ASN A 245 -1.27 3.79 -0.30
CA ASN A 245 -2.08 2.57 -0.33
C ASN A 245 -1.27 1.26 -0.37
N ASN A 246 -0.05 1.24 0.19
CA ASN A 246 0.78 0.04 0.20
C ASN A 246 0.46 -0.83 1.43
N PHE A 247 0.44 -2.16 1.24
CA PHE A 247 0.33 -3.15 2.32
C PHE A 247 1.61 -3.99 2.39
N GLY A 248 2.35 -3.94 3.52
CA GLY A 248 3.55 -4.75 3.75
C GLY A 248 4.81 -3.92 4.04
N LEU A 249 5.98 -4.38 3.58
CA LEU A 249 7.28 -3.80 3.97
C LEU A 249 8.07 -3.25 2.79
N GLY A 250 8.62 -2.04 2.88
CA GLY A 250 9.65 -1.60 1.94
C GLY A 250 9.15 -1.28 0.53
N ASN A 251 7.86 -1.06 0.33
CA ASN A 251 7.29 -0.81 -1.00
C ASN A 251 7.40 0.68 -1.37
N VAL A 252 7.98 0.98 -2.53
CA VAL A 252 8.15 2.33 -3.09
C VAL A 252 7.16 2.54 -4.24
N GLY A 253 6.32 3.56 -4.16
CA GLY A 253 5.24 3.85 -5.11
C GLY A 253 3.86 3.59 -4.49
N SER A 254 2.83 3.26 -5.28
CA SER A 254 1.45 3.19 -4.77
C SER A 254 0.70 1.88 -5.05
N ASN A 255 -0.23 1.50 -4.17
CA ASN A 255 -1.09 0.31 -4.28
C ASN A 255 -0.34 -1.03 -4.35
N ASN A 256 0.85 -1.13 -3.75
CA ASN A 256 1.62 -2.38 -3.72
C ASN A 256 1.25 -3.25 -2.51
N VAL A 257 1.22 -4.57 -2.67
CA VAL A 257 0.95 -5.55 -1.61
C VAL A 257 2.11 -6.54 -1.53
N GLY A 258 2.83 -6.58 -0.40
CA GLY A 258 3.94 -7.49 -0.16
C GLY A 258 5.22 -6.78 0.27
N LEU A 259 6.39 -7.20 -0.22
CA LEU A 259 7.68 -6.72 0.27
C LEU A 259 8.59 -6.19 -0.82
N GLY A 260 9.16 -4.99 -0.63
CA GLY A 260 10.25 -4.48 -1.46
C GLY A 260 9.88 -4.18 -2.91
N ASN A 261 8.60 -3.96 -3.22
CA ASN A 261 8.18 -3.64 -4.59
C ASN A 261 8.45 -2.17 -4.92
N THR A 262 8.90 -1.88 -6.14
CA THR A 262 9.15 -0.52 -6.65
C THR A 262 8.29 -0.25 -7.87
N GLY A 263 7.44 0.78 -7.82
CA GLY A 263 6.43 1.14 -8.84
C GLY A 263 5.01 1.05 -8.29
N ASN A 264 3.99 0.86 -9.14
CA ASN A 264 2.59 0.91 -8.70
C ASN A 264 1.81 -0.40 -8.94
N GLY A 265 0.97 -0.80 -7.99
CA GLY A 265 0.01 -1.90 -8.19
C GLY A 265 0.62 -3.31 -8.20
N ASN A 266 1.80 -3.50 -7.62
CA ASN A 266 2.48 -4.80 -7.60
C ASN A 266 2.02 -5.66 -6.41
N ILE A 267 1.88 -6.97 -6.61
CA ILE A 267 1.58 -7.96 -5.57
C ILE A 267 2.71 -8.98 -5.48
N GLY A 268 3.36 -9.11 -4.33
CA GLY A 268 4.42 -10.08 -4.07
C GLY A 268 5.72 -9.45 -3.58
N PHE A 269 6.88 -9.92 -4.05
CA PHE A 269 8.18 -9.60 -3.43
C PHE A 269 9.18 -9.07 -4.45
N GLY A 270 9.79 -7.91 -4.21
CA GLY A 270 10.92 -7.42 -4.98
C GLY A 270 10.63 -7.10 -6.45
N ASN A 271 9.38 -6.81 -6.82
CA ASN A 271 9.03 -6.48 -8.19
C ASN A 271 9.36 -5.01 -8.52
N THR A 272 9.89 -4.74 -9.71
CA THR A 272 10.23 -3.41 -10.23
C THR A 272 9.42 -3.12 -11.51
N GLY A 273 8.57 -2.09 -11.48
CA GLY A 273 7.63 -1.72 -12.54
C GLY A 273 6.19 -1.64 -12.00
N ASN A 274 5.18 -1.72 -12.86
CA ASN A 274 3.77 -1.52 -12.47
C ASN A 274 2.90 -2.75 -12.74
N GLY A 275 1.99 -3.09 -11.83
CA GLY A 275 0.96 -4.11 -12.05
C GLY A 275 1.47 -5.56 -12.08
N ASN A 276 2.64 -5.84 -11.50
CA ASN A 276 3.23 -7.19 -11.49
C ASN A 276 2.66 -8.06 -10.37
N ILE A 277 2.51 -9.37 -10.58
CA ILE A 277 2.08 -10.35 -9.57
C ILE A 277 3.11 -11.48 -9.48
N GLY A 278 3.96 -11.50 -8.45
CA GLY A 278 5.03 -12.49 -8.37
C GLY A 278 6.23 -12.10 -7.50
N PHE A 279 7.39 -12.68 -7.81
CA PHE A 279 8.63 -12.48 -7.05
C PHE A 279 9.74 -12.00 -7.98
N GLY A 280 10.39 -10.87 -7.74
CA GLY A 280 11.60 -10.43 -8.43
C GLY A 280 11.42 -10.03 -9.90
N LEU A 281 10.22 -9.66 -10.32
CA LEU A 281 9.91 -9.29 -11.71
C LEU A 281 10.43 -7.89 -12.06
N THR A 282 10.90 -7.66 -13.29
CA THR A 282 11.31 -6.33 -13.78
C THR A 282 10.61 -6.01 -15.10
N GLY A 283 9.78 -4.95 -15.13
CA GLY A 283 8.89 -4.59 -16.25
C GLY A 283 7.45 -4.35 -15.76
N ASP A 284 6.49 -4.13 -16.66
CA ASP A 284 5.10 -3.85 -16.30
C ASP A 284 4.16 -5.04 -16.61
N ASN A 285 3.13 -5.23 -15.79
CA ASN A 285 2.04 -6.21 -15.95
C ASN A 285 2.47 -7.68 -16.10
N GLN A 286 3.56 -8.08 -15.43
CA GLN A 286 4.07 -9.45 -15.49
C GLN A 286 3.48 -10.33 -14.38
N GLN A 287 3.41 -11.63 -14.62
CA GLN A 287 3.04 -12.61 -13.60
C GLN A 287 4.02 -13.79 -13.57
N GLY A 288 4.61 -14.11 -12.40
CA GLY A 288 5.54 -15.25 -12.23
C GLY A 288 6.74 -15.02 -11.30
N PHE A 289 7.89 -15.58 -11.67
CA PHE A 289 9.16 -15.46 -10.92
C PHE A 289 10.21 -14.68 -11.72
N GLY A 290 11.04 -13.95 -10.99
CA GLY A 290 12.00 -12.97 -11.45
C GLY A 290 13.12 -13.58 -12.25
N GLY A 291 13.55 -12.86 -13.29
CA GLY A 291 14.57 -13.34 -14.24
C GLY A 291 14.06 -14.40 -15.22
N TRP A 292 12.81 -14.85 -15.11
CA TRP A 292 12.24 -15.79 -16.07
C TRP A 292 11.45 -15.08 -17.16
N ASN A 293 10.81 -13.92 -16.94
CA ASN A 293 10.22 -13.15 -18.05
C ASN A 293 10.95 -11.81 -18.24
N SER A 294 10.95 -11.29 -19.47
CA SER A 294 11.48 -9.98 -19.84
C SER A 294 10.52 -9.20 -20.76
N GLY A 295 10.45 -7.88 -20.60
CA GLY A 295 9.51 -7.03 -21.35
C GLY A 295 8.24 -6.72 -20.54
N THR A 296 7.08 -6.62 -21.20
CA THR A 296 5.83 -6.10 -20.60
C THR A 296 4.65 -7.06 -20.79
N GLY A 297 3.75 -7.19 -19.82
CA GLY A 297 2.49 -7.93 -19.95
C GLY A 297 2.61 -9.45 -20.06
N ASN A 298 3.76 -10.06 -19.75
CA ASN A 298 3.98 -11.49 -19.92
C ASN A 298 3.49 -12.32 -18.72
N ILE A 299 2.84 -13.46 -18.98
CA ILE A 299 2.33 -14.40 -17.98
C ILE A 299 2.99 -15.76 -18.20
N GLY A 300 3.64 -16.33 -17.17
CA GLY A 300 4.25 -17.66 -17.21
C GLY A 300 5.76 -17.63 -16.98
N LEU A 301 6.56 -18.36 -17.77
CA LEU A 301 8.02 -18.51 -17.57
C LEU A 301 8.79 -18.34 -18.89
N PHE A 302 10.00 -17.79 -18.86
CA PHE A 302 10.91 -17.69 -20.02
C PHE A 302 10.38 -16.87 -21.21
N ASN A 303 9.32 -16.06 -21.04
CA ASN A 303 8.79 -15.23 -22.12
C ASN A 303 9.57 -13.91 -22.26
N SER A 304 9.77 -13.45 -23.50
CA SER A 304 10.44 -12.19 -23.82
C SER A 304 9.63 -11.35 -24.81
N GLY A 305 9.38 -10.08 -24.50
CA GLY A 305 8.62 -9.16 -25.37
C GLY A 305 7.33 -8.68 -24.70
N THR A 306 6.23 -8.58 -25.44
CA THR A 306 4.99 -7.94 -24.97
C THR A 306 3.79 -8.89 -24.98
N GLY A 307 3.11 -9.06 -23.85
CA GLY A 307 1.78 -9.68 -23.79
C GLY A 307 1.76 -11.19 -24.09
N ASN A 308 2.86 -11.92 -23.85
CA ASN A 308 2.91 -13.36 -24.11
C ASN A 308 2.42 -14.18 -22.91
N ILE A 309 1.71 -15.28 -23.16
CA ILE A 309 1.17 -16.18 -22.14
C ILE A 309 1.70 -17.60 -22.38
N GLY A 310 2.42 -18.17 -21.41
CA GLY A 310 2.90 -19.55 -21.43
C GLY A 310 4.40 -19.68 -21.14
N ILE A 311 5.12 -20.49 -21.93
CA ILE A 311 6.53 -20.81 -21.67
C ILE A 311 7.41 -20.48 -22.88
N GLY A 312 8.45 -19.67 -22.69
CA GLY A 312 9.51 -19.51 -23.70
C GLY A 312 9.08 -18.75 -24.97
N ASN A 313 7.98 -17.99 -24.95
CA ASN A 313 7.53 -17.26 -26.14
C ASN A 313 8.32 -15.96 -26.33
N THR A 314 8.52 -15.55 -27.58
CA THR A 314 9.26 -14.33 -27.95
C THR A 314 8.46 -13.43 -28.90
N GLY A 315 8.46 -12.12 -28.66
CA GLY A 315 7.74 -11.15 -29.49
C GLY A 315 6.43 -10.67 -28.85
N THR A 316 5.33 -10.58 -29.61
CA THR A 316 4.10 -9.91 -29.16
C THR A 316 2.87 -10.80 -29.22
N GLY A 317 2.19 -10.93 -28.08
CA GLY A 317 0.83 -11.49 -27.99
C GLY A 317 0.72 -13.00 -28.13
N ASN A 318 1.81 -13.77 -28.01
CA ASN A 318 1.78 -15.22 -28.25
C ASN A 318 1.21 -16.01 -27.07
N PHE A 319 0.43 -17.06 -27.34
CA PHE A 319 -0.12 -17.99 -26.35
C PHE A 319 0.41 -19.41 -26.57
N GLY A 320 1.05 -20.02 -25.57
CA GLY A 320 1.51 -21.41 -25.59
C GLY A 320 3.00 -21.58 -25.31
N ILE A 321 3.71 -22.40 -26.10
CA ILE A 321 5.10 -22.79 -25.80
C ILE A 321 6.03 -22.47 -26.98
N GLY A 322 7.08 -21.69 -26.74
CA GLY A 322 8.17 -21.49 -27.70
C GLY A 322 7.76 -20.83 -29.02
N ASN A 323 6.66 -20.07 -29.05
CA ASN A 323 6.28 -19.33 -30.26
C ASN A 323 7.13 -18.07 -30.41
N SER A 324 7.43 -17.66 -31.65
CA SER A 324 8.15 -16.44 -31.96
C SER A 324 7.45 -15.58 -33.02
N GLY A 325 7.49 -14.26 -32.84
CA GLY A 325 6.93 -13.30 -33.80
C GLY A 325 6.02 -12.25 -33.16
N THR A 326 5.60 -11.26 -33.95
CA THR A 326 4.95 -10.03 -33.48
C THR A 326 3.43 -10.06 -33.48
N SER A 327 2.77 -11.20 -33.75
CA SER A 327 1.34 -11.19 -34.11
C SER A 327 0.54 -12.41 -33.65
N TYR A 328 0.49 -12.67 -32.34
CA TYR A 328 -0.56 -13.51 -31.75
C TYR A 328 -0.60 -14.99 -32.18
N ASN A 329 0.54 -15.68 -32.15
CA ASN A 329 0.56 -17.12 -32.40
C ASN A 329 -0.03 -17.91 -31.21
N THR A 330 -0.78 -18.97 -31.49
CA THR A 330 -1.36 -19.88 -30.48
C THR A 330 -0.88 -21.31 -30.68
N GLY A 331 -0.28 -21.95 -29.68
CA GLY A 331 0.15 -23.35 -29.73
C GLY A 331 1.63 -23.54 -29.43
N ILE A 332 2.35 -24.37 -30.20
CA ILE A 332 3.75 -24.73 -29.90
C ILE A 332 4.67 -24.43 -31.09
N GLY A 333 5.77 -23.73 -30.84
CA GLY A 333 6.88 -23.60 -31.78
C GLY A 333 6.54 -22.88 -33.09
N ASN A 334 5.45 -22.11 -33.13
CA ASN A 334 5.09 -21.36 -34.34
C ASN A 334 5.97 -20.12 -34.51
N THR A 335 6.27 -19.77 -35.76
CA THR A 335 7.08 -18.59 -36.12
C THR A 335 6.33 -17.68 -37.10
N GLY A 336 6.44 -16.37 -36.92
CA GLY A 336 5.78 -15.39 -37.79
C GLY A 336 4.46 -14.86 -37.21
N GLN A 337 3.43 -14.72 -38.05
CA GLN A 337 2.19 -14.04 -37.69
C GLN A 337 0.99 -15.01 -37.62
N ALA A 338 0.08 -14.81 -36.65
CA ALA A 338 -1.25 -15.39 -36.54
C ALA A 338 -1.37 -16.90 -36.81
N ASN A 339 -0.38 -17.69 -36.37
CA ASN A 339 -0.42 -19.14 -36.49
C ASN A 339 -1.23 -19.78 -35.36
N THR A 340 -1.84 -20.94 -35.64
CA THR A 340 -2.46 -21.79 -34.63
C THR A 340 -1.99 -23.23 -34.79
N GLY A 341 -1.66 -23.93 -33.70
CA GLY A 341 -1.20 -25.33 -33.75
C GLY A 341 0.30 -25.48 -33.55
N PHE A 342 0.98 -26.31 -34.35
CA PHE A 342 2.35 -26.74 -34.05
C PHE A 342 3.33 -26.41 -35.19
N PHE A 343 4.44 -25.75 -34.89
CA PHE A 343 5.58 -25.57 -35.79
C PHE A 343 5.25 -24.90 -37.15
N ASN A 344 4.22 -24.06 -37.21
CA ASN A 344 3.87 -23.35 -38.44
C ASN A 344 4.73 -22.10 -38.63
N ALA A 345 5.03 -21.76 -39.89
CA ALA A 345 5.72 -20.55 -40.30
C ALA A 345 4.83 -19.70 -41.21
N VAL A 346 4.39 -18.56 -40.69
CA VAL A 346 3.58 -17.51 -41.33
C VAL A 346 2.11 -17.87 -41.66
N ASN A 347 1.23 -17.48 -40.74
CA ASN A 347 -0.18 -17.13 -40.97
C ASN A 347 -1.12 -18.30 -41.27
N ARG A 348 -1.38 -19.23 -40.31
CA ARG A 348 -2.61 -20.09 -40.24
C ARG A 348 -2.66 -21.27 -39.23
N PRO A 349 -3.80 -22.02 -39.11
CA PRO A 349 -3.91 -23.22 -38.28
C PRO A 349 -3.32 -24.49 -38.94
N GLY A 350 -2.65 -25.34 -38.16
CA GLY A 350 -2.16 -26.62 -38.64
C GLY A 350 -0.91 -27.16 -37.96
N ILE A 351 -0.20 -28.04 -38.65
CA ILE A 351 1.08 -28.61 -38.20
C ILE A 351 2.15 -28.42 -39.28
N GLY A 352 3.26 -27.75 -38.97
CA GLY A 352 4.45 -27.74 -39.82
C GLY A 352 4.27 -27.07 -41.19
N ASN A 353 3.27 -26.20 -41.37
CA ASN A 353 3.08 -25.50 -42.64
C ASN A 353 4.15 -24.40 -42.81
N THR A 354 4.65 -24.21 -44.03
CA THR A 354 5.60 -23.15 -44.38
C THR A 354 5.05 -22.31 -45.54
N GLY A 355 4.99 -20.99 -45.32
CA GLY A 355 4.47 -20.04 -46.30
C GLY A 355 3.01 -19.64 -45.99
N ASN A 356 2.49 -18.68 -46.73
CA ASN A 356 1.28 -17.96 -46.34
C ASN A 356 0.04 -18.82 -46.52
N TYR A 357 -0.93 -18.75 -45.62
CA TYR A 357 -2.28 -19.17 -45.96
C TYR A 357 -2.40 -20.68 -46.31
N ASN A 358 -1.67 -21.59 -45.65
CA ASN A 358 -1.94 -23.04 -45.70
C ASN A 358 -2.73 -23.61 -44.50
N THR A 359 -3.79 -24.39 -44.73
CA THR A 359 -4.55 -25.11 -43.68
C THR A 359 -4.26 -26.62 -43.75
N GLY A 360 -4.01 -27.27 -42.61
CA GLY A 360 -3.70 -28.71 -42.53
C GLY A 360 -2.26 -28.95 -42.12
N SER A 361 -1.55 -29.91 -42.72
CA SER A 361 -0.23 -30.33 -42.25
C SER A 361 0.84 -30.34 -43.35
N PHE A 362 2.05 -29.88 -43.03
CA PHE A 362 3.25 -30.00 -43.87
C PHE A 362 3.10 -29.45 -45.30
N ASN A 363 2.27 -28.42 -45.49
CA ASN A 363 2.17 -27.75 -46.79
C ASN A 363 3.30 -26.72 -46.94
N LEU A 364 3.90 -26.66 -48.13
CA LEU A 364 4.92 -25.67 -48.51
C LEU A 364 4.39 -24.77 -49.63
N GLY A 365 4.44 -23.46 -49.45
CA GLY A 365 3.96 -22.48 -50.43
C GLY A 365 2.74 -21.72 -49.90
N SER A 366 1.72 -21.43 -50.72
CA SER A 366 0.60 -20.60 -50.27
C SER A 366 -0.80 -21.10 -50.63
N PHE A 367 -1.81 -20.78 -49.83
CA PHE A 367 -3.23 -21.10 -50.13
C PHE A 367 -3.57 -22.59 -50.24
N ASN A 368 -2.74 -23.49 -49.71
CA ASN A 368 -3.01 -24.93 -49.75
C ASN A 368 -3.99 -25.35 -48.63
N THR A 369 -4.81 -26.37 -48.89
CA THR A 369 -5.71 -26.98 -47.90
C THR A 369 -5.57 -28.50 -47.93
N GLY A 370 -5.33 -29.14 -46.79
CA GLY A 370 -5.06 -30.57 -46.68
C GLY A 370 -3.61 -30.82 -46.25
N ASP A 371 -3.00 -31.94 -46.64
CA ASP A 371 -1.67 -32.31 -46.16
C ASP A 371 -0.63 -32.53 -47.28
N PHE A 372 0.63 -32.17 -47.00
CA PHE A 372 1.79 -32.42 -47.87
C PHE A 372 1.69 -31.83 -49.29
N ASN A 373 0.97 -30.73 -49.48
CA ASN A 373 0.94 -30.04 -50.78
C ASN A 373 2.12 -29.07 -50.90
N THR A 374 2.76 -29.03 -52.07
CA THR A 374 3.85 -28.09 -52.37
C THR A 374 3.47 -27.19 -53.55
N GLY A 375 3.68 -25.89 -53.42
CA GLY A 375 3.24 -24.87 -54.39
C GLY A 375 2.02 -24.08 -53.90
N SER A 376 1.11 -23.67 -54.78
CA SER A 376 0.03 -22.73 -54.43
C SER A 376 -1.38 -23.19 -54.79
N SER A 377 -2.33 -22.90 -53.90
CA SER A 377 -3.78 -23.13 -54.12
C SER A 377 -4.18 -24.58 -54.37
N ASN A 378 -3.45 -25.55 -53.81
CA ASN A 378 -3.80 -26.96 -53.90
C ASN A 378 -4.78 -27.37 -52.79
N THR A 379 -5.69 -28.29 -53.10
CA THR A 379 -6.63 -28.88 -52.13
C THR A 379 -6.51 -30.41 -52.14
N GLY A 380 -6.31 -31.03 -50.97
CA GLY A 380 -6.21 -32.48 -50.81
C GLY A 380 -4.83 -32.92 -50.30
N PHE A 381 -4.30 -34.03 -50.81
CA PHE A 381 -3.12 -34.68 -50.24
C PHE A 381 -2.01 -34.86 -51.28
N PHE A 382 -0.76 -34.54 -50.92
CA PHE A 382 0.42 -34.81 -51.75
C PHE A 382 0.33 -34.25 -53.18
N ASN A 383 -0.10 -32.99 -53.35
CA ASN A 383 -0.13 -32.36 -54.67
C ASN A 383 1.03 -31.36 -54.84
N PRO A 384 2.10 -31.70 -55.58
CA PRO A 384 3.09 -30.73 -56.06
C PRO A 384 2.62 -29.92 -57.26
N GLY A 385 2.88 -28.62 -57.24
CA GLY A 385 2.51 -27.67 -58.30
C GLY A 385 1.41 -26.70 -57.85
N ASN A 386 0.56 -26.20 -58.75
CA ASN A 386 -0.44 -25.20 -58.39
C ASN A 386 -1.85 -25.57 -58.86
N LEU A 387 -2.87 -25.14 -58.12
CA LEU A 387 -4.29 -25.30 -58.45
C LEU A 387 -4.74 -26.75 -58.64
N ASN A 388 -4.09 -27.71 -57.97
CA ASN A 388 -4.48 -29.12 -58.01
C ASN A 388 -5.52 -29.44 -56.93
N THR A 389 -6.52 -30.26 -57.27
CA THR A 389 -7.51 -30.78 -56.33
C THR A 389 -7.51 -32.31 -56.34
N GLY A 390 -7.30 -32.94 -55.18
CA GLY A 390 -7.37 -34.40 -54.99
C GLY A 390 -6.10 -34.98 -54.38
N VAL A 391 -5.62 -36.12 -54.89
CA VAL A 391 -4.51 -36.87 -54.26
C VAL A 391 -3.36 -37.14 -55.23
N GLY A 392 -2.13 -36.81 -54.86
CA GLY A 392 -0.95 -37.23 -55.62
C GLY A 392 -0.80 -36.60 -57.01
N ASN A 393 -1.42 -35.45 -57.28
CA ASN A 393 -1.33 -34.79 -58.59
C ASN A 393 -0.06 -33.93 -58.68
N THR A 394 0.73 -34.12 -59.75
CA THR A 394 1.93 -33.34 -60.05
C THR A 394 1.72 -32.51 -61.32
N GLY A 395 2.08 -31.22 -61.26
CA GLY A 395 1.85 -30.26 -62.35
C GLY A 395 0.80 -29.22 -61.95
N ASN A 396 0.10 -28.58 -62.89
CA ASN A 396 -0.84 -27.50 -62.56
C ASN A 396 -2.27 -27.77 -63.06
N VAL A 397 -3.27 -27.30 -62.31
CA VAL A 397 -4.69 -27.29 -62.71
C VAL A 397 -5.27 -28.71 -62.93
N ASN A 398 -4.88 -29.68 -62.09
CA ASN A 398 -5.41 -31.04 -62.16
C ASN A 398 -6.51 -31.29 -61.13
N THR A 399 -7.52 -32.08 -61.48
CA THR A 399 -8.55 -32.59 -60.56
C THR A 399 -8.58 -34.12 -60.59
N GLY A 400 -8.57 -34.77 -59.42
CA GLY A 400 -8.63 -36.24 -59.31
C GLY A 400 -7.40 -36.84 -58.63
N GLY A 401 -6.87 -37.96 -59.11
CA GLY A 401 -5.84 -38.70 -58.37
C GLY A 401 -4.68 -39.23 -59.22
N PHE A 402 -3.45 -39.05 -58.75
CA PHE A 402 -2.22 -39.58 -59.36
C PHE A 402 -1.99 -39.11 -60.81
N ASN A 403 -2.42 -37.89 -61.14
CA ASN A 403 -2.18 -37.28 -62.45
C ASN A 403 -0.78 -36.63 -62.51
N SER A 404 -0.12 -36.71 -63.67
CA SER A 404 1.17 -36.07 -63.96
C SER A 404 1.05 -35.31 -65.28
N GLY A 405 1.08 -33.98 -65.22
CA GLY A 405 0.83 -33.09 -66.35
C GLY A 405 0.03 -31.87 -65.92
N ASN A 406 -0.54 -31.12 -66.86
CA ASN A 406 -1.35 -29.94 -66.59
C ASN A 406 -2.78 -30.09 -67.14
N TYR A 407 -3.73 -29.37 -66.56
CA TYR A 407 -5.12 -29.28 -67.05
C TYR A 407 -5.84 -30.63 -67.22
N SER A 408 -5.62 -31.58 -66.30
CA SER A 408 -6.21 -32.93 -66.41
C SER A 408 -7.26 -33.23 -65.34
N ASN A 409 -8.31 -33.98 -65.70
CA ASN A 409 -9.39 -34.42 -64.82
C ASN A 409 -9.55 -35.95 -64.84
N GLY A 410 -9.44 -36.61 -63.69
CA GLY A 410 -9.58 -38.07 -63.58
C GLY A 410 -8.45 -38.73 -62.79
N PHE A 411 -8.13 -39.99 -63.11
CA PHE A 411 -7.14 -40.77 -62.37
C PHE A 411 -6.03 -41.31 -63.28
N PHE A 412 -4.78 -41.27 -62.79
CA PHE A 412 -3.59 -41.86 -63.41
C PHE A 412 -3.18 -41.30 -64.78
N TRP A 413 -3.56 -40.06 -65.10
CA TRP A 413 -3.12 -39.40 -66.34
C TRP A 413 -1.62 -39.08 -66.34
N ARG A 414 -0.96 -39.13 -67.51
CA ARG A 414 0.48 -38.86 -67.66
C ARG A 414 0.83 -37.83 -68.75
N GLY A 415 -0.11 -36.96 -69.09
CA GLY A 415 0.07 -35.92 -70.10
C GLY A 415 -0.79 -34.69 -69.80
N ASP A 416 -0.69 -33.68 -70.64
CA ASP A 416 -1.49 -32.46 -70.50
C ASP A 416 -2.89 -32.65 -71.13
N TYR A 417 -3.88 -31.92 -70.63
CA TYR A 417 -5.24 -31.84 -71.17
C TYR A 417 -5.95 -33.20 -71.31
N GLN A 418 -5.80 -34.07 -70.29
CA GLN A 418 -6.46 -35.39 -70.25
C GLN A 418 -7.70 -35.34 -69.36
N GLY A 419 -8.84 -35.81 -69.83
CA GLY A 419 -10.05 -35.92 -69.00
C GLY A 419 -11.30 -35.35 -69.63
#